data_AF-A0A1B9VMW2-F1
#
_entry.id   AF-A0A1B9VMW2-F1
#
_cell.length_a   1.000
_cell.length_b   1.000
_cell.length_c   1.000
_cell.angle_alpha   90.00
_cell.angle_beta   90.00
_cell.angle_gamma   90.00
#
_symmetry.space_group_name_H-M   'P 1'
#
loop_
_entity.id
_entity.type
_entity.pdbx_description
1 polymer ?
#
loop_
_entity_poly.entity_id
_entity_poly.type
_entity_poly.pdbx_seq_one_letter_code
_entity_poly.pdbx_strand_id
1 'polypeptide(L)'
;MSLETLLSVSIDFDTSHTVFPTIVAIVLGILLVAILATRSRAILATVGSVPWWPAKIDHMRFFGTLAGTVLYFIAMPWVGDFYPNTGLGFYICSIPYLFAMSVLYLQQRDKRHLLIAGLNALIAPSVVWYLLSELFNISLP
;
A
#
# COMPACT_ATOMS: atom_id res chain seq x y z
N MET A 1 46.99 -3.51 -2.32
CA MET A 1 45.60 -3.83 -2.72
C MET A 1 45.68 -4.32 -4.16
N SER A 2 45.35 -5.58 -4.43
CA SER A 2 45.43 -6.17 -5.77
C SER A 2 44.19 -5.80 -6.60
N LEU A 3 44.34 -5.71 -7.93
CA LEU A 3 43.23 -5.43 -8.87
C LEU A 3 42.07 -6.44 -8.72
N GLU A 4 42.39 -7.67 -8.31
CA GLU A 4 41.41 -8.72 -8.05
C GLU A 4 40.45 -8.39 -6.90
N THR A 5 40.88 -7.61 -5.90
CA THR A 5 40.02 -7.19 -4.79
C THR A 5 39.06 -6.06 -5.18
N LEU A 6 39.38 -5.27 -6.22
CA LEU A 6 38.52 -4.19 -6.74
C LEU A 6 37.41 -4.72 -7.66
N LEU A 7 37.61 -5.88 -8.28
CA LEU A 7 36.65 -6.54 -9.16
C LEU A 7 35.91 -7.71 -8.48
N SER A 8 36.30 -8.04 -7.25
CA SER A 8 35.61 -9.01 -6.40
C SER A 8 34.37 -8.35 -5.79
N VAL A 9 33.25 -8.43 -6.51
CA VAL A 9 31.94 -8.06 -5.98
C VAL A 9 31.40 -9.24 -5.18
N SER A 10 31.79 -9.33 -3.91
CA SER A 10 31.13 -10.23 -2.95
C SER A 10 29.86 -9.55 -2.47
N ILE A 11 28.72 -10.01 -2.99
CA ILE A 11 27.41 -9.52 -2.54
C ILE A 11 27.04 -10.26 -1.27
N ASP A 12 26.94 -9.52 -0.18
CA ASP A 12 26.34 -10.02 1.06
C ASP A 12 24.83 -10.16 0.84
N PHE A 13 24.36 -11.41 0.74
CA PHE A 13 22.95 -11.72 0.52
C PHE A 13 22.05 -11.21 1.65
N ASP A 14 22.58 -11.04 2.86
CA ASP A 14 21.82 -10.50 3.99
C ASP A 14 21.46 -9.03 3.78
N THR A 15 22.32 -8.24 3.12
CA THR A 15 22.06 -6.81 2.85
C THR A 15 21.39 -6.54 1.50
N SER A 16 21.31 -7.56 0.63
CA SER A 16 20.87 -7.41 -0.76
C SER A 16 19.45 -6.84 -0.90
N HIS A 17 18.56 -7.14 0.03
CA HIS A 17 17.18 -6.63 0.03
C HIS A 17 17.09 -5.11 0.24
N THR A 18 18.13 -4.49 0.85
CA THR A 18 18.19 -3.04 1.09
C THR A 18 18.78 -2.27 -0.08
N VAL A 19 19.47 -2.95 -1.01
CA VAL A 19 20.16 -2.32 -2.14
C VAL A 19 19.15 -1.55 -3.01
N PHE A 20 18.05 -2.19 -3.38
CA PHE A 20 17.02 -1.56 -4.20
C PHE A 20 16.35 -0.35 -3.50
N PRO A 21 15.82 -0.46 -2.26
CA PRO A 21 15.32 0.68 -1.50
C PRO A 21 16.33 1.83 -1.38
N THR A 22 17.61 1.50 -1.16
CA THR A 22 18.67 2.50 -0.99
C THR A 22 18.94 3.27 -2.27
N ILE A 23 19.02 2.59 -3.42
CA ILE A 23 19.18 3.25 -4.72
C ILE A 23 17.99 4.17 -5.00
N VAL A 24 16.76 3.69 -4.79
CA VAL A 24 15.54 4.50 -4.99
C VAL A 24 15.58 5.74 -4.08
N ALA A 25 15.94 5.58 -2.80
CA ALA A 25 16.05 6.68 -1.86
C ALA A 25 17.10 7.72 -2.29
N ILE A 26 18.27 7.27 -2.77
CA ILE A 26 19.32 8.16 -3.28
C ILE A 26 18.83 8.94 -4.51
N VAL A 27 18.20 8.26 -5.48
CA VAL A 27 17.66 8.90 -6.69
C VAL A 27 16.60 9.93 -6.34
N LEU A 28 15.68 9.59 -5.44
CA LEU A 28 14.66 10.53 -4.93
C LEU A 28 15.30 11.71 -4.20
N GLY A 29 16.36 11.48 -3.42
CA GLY A 29 17.12 12.53 -2.76
C GLY A 29 17.77 13.51 -3.74
N ILE A 30 18.42 12.99 -4.79
CA ILE A 30 19.01 13.82 -5.86
C ILE A 30 17.92 14.64 -6.57
N LEU A 31 16.79 14.02 -6.91
CA LEU A 31 15.65 14.72 -7.51
C LEU A 31 15.11 15.82 -6.60
N LEU A 32 14.98 15.56 -5.30
CA LEU A 32 14.55 16.56 -4.32
C LEU A 32 15.53 17.75 -4.29
N VAL A 33 16.84 17.49 -4.25
CA VAL A 33 17.86 18.54 -4.29
C VAL A 33 17.78 19.33 -5.60
N ALA A 34 17.62 18.67 -6.74
CA ALA A 34 17.47 19.33 -8.04
C ALA A 34 16.21 20.22 -8.11
N ILE A 35 15.09 19.75 -7.57
CA ILE A 35 13.85 20.53 -7.47
C ILE A 35 14.06 21.75 -6.58
N LEU A 36 14.67 21.59 -5.41
CA LEU A 36 14.95 22.71 -4.51
C LEU A 36 15.89 23.72 -5.17
N ALA A 37 16.95 23.28 -5.85
CA ALA A 37 17.87 24.17 -6.55
C ALA A 37 17.19 24.94 -7.69
N THR A 38 16.34 24.29 -8.48
CA THR A 38 15.70 24.89 -9.68
C THR A 38 14.41 25.66 -9.40
N ARG A 39 13.67 25.29 -8.34
CA ARG A 39 12.33 25.81 -8.04
C ARG A 39 12.17 26.41 -6.64
N SER A 40 13.25 26.59 -5.87
CA SER A 40 13.23 27.19 -4.52
C SER A 40 12.38 28.45 -4.41
N ARG A 41 12.54 29.41 -5.33
CA ARG A 41 11.78 30.67 -5.32
C ARG A 41 10.27 30.46 -5.50
N ALA A 42 9.87 29.54 -6.36
CA ALA A 42 8.45 29.23 -6.58
C ALA A 42 7.84 28.51 -5.37
N ILE A 43 8.62 27.65 -4.72
CA ILE A 43 8.22 26.99 -3.47
C ILE A 43 8.06 28.04 -2.37
N LEU A 44 9.06 28.89 -2.13
CA LEU A 44 9.00 29.96 -1.12
C LEU A 44 7.87 30.96 -1.38
N ALA A 45 7.55 31.26 -2.64
CA ALA A 45 6.45 32.16 -3.01
C ALA A 45 5.05 31.58 -2.67
N THR A 46 4.95 30.26 -2.50
CA THR A 46 3.69 29.56 -2.18
C THR A 46 3.64 29.07 -0.74
N VAL A 47 4.77 29.10 -0.02
CA VAL A 47 4.85 28.86 1.43
C VAL A 47 4.04 29.96 2.13
N GLY A 48 2.83 29.62 2.55
CA GLY A 48 1.90 30.52 3.26
C GLY A 48 0.61 30.85 2.49
N SER A 49 0.58 30.68 1.16
CA SER A 49 -0.66 30.85 0.37
C SER A 49 -1.45 29.56 0.19
N VAL A 50 -0.82 28.42 0.47
CA VAL A 50 -1.46 27.10 0.45
C VAL A 50 -2.13 26.88 1.79
N PRO A 51 -3.45 26.63 1.85
CA PRO A 51 -4.09 26.27 3.10
C PRO A 51 -3.46 24.97 3.63
N TRP A 52 -3.12 24.96 4.94
CA TRP A 52 -2.58 23.80 5.67
C TRP A 52 -3.36 22.51 5.37
N TRP A 53 -4.67 22.66 5.19
CA TRP A 53 -5.57 21.57 4.88
C TRP A 53 -6.23 21.80 3.52
N PRO A 54 -6.29 20.80 2.63
CA PRO A 54 -6.98 20.94 1.36
C PRO A 54 -8.47 21.24 1.61
N ALA A 55 -8.89 22.46 1.26
CA ALA A 55 -10.19 23.04 1.59
C ALA A 55 -11.41 22.30 1.01
N LYS A 56 -11.21 21.26 0.19
CA LYS A 56 -12.27 20.46 -0.44
C LYS A 56 -12.10 18.95 -0.24
N ILE A 57 -11.41 18.51 0.83
CA ILE A 57 -11.36 17.08 1.14
C ILE A 57 -12.71 16.58 1.65
N ASP A 58 -13.16 15.45 1.11
CA ASP A 58 -14.23 14.64 1.70
C ASP A 58 -13.65 13.93 2.93
N HIS A 59 -13.87 14.54 4.10
CA HIS A 59 -13.30 14.07 5.37
C HIS A 59 -13.80 12.66 5.73
N MET A 60 -15.04 12.34 5.37
CA MET A 60 -15.61 11.02 5.64
C MET A 60 -14.90 9.94 4.82
N ARG A 61 -14.67 10.19 3.53
CA ARG A 61 -13.90 9.25 2.69
C ARG A 61 -12.46 9.15 3.15
N PHE A 62 -11.81 10.27 3.44
CA PHE A 62 -10.41 10.30 3.85
C PHE A 62 -10.16 9.58 5.18
N PHE A 63 -10.91 9.92 6.23
CA PHE A 63 -10.75 9.26 7.53
C PHE A 63 -11.33 7.84 7.51
N GLY A 64 -12.38 7.60 6.75
CA GLY A 64 -12.95 6.27 6.57
C GLY A 64 -11.97 5.31 5.89
N THR A 65 -11.25 5.76 4.86
CA THR A 65 -10.19 4.93 4.26
C THR A 65 -9.05 4.70 5.21
N LEU A 66 -8.53 5.77 5.83
CA LEU A 66 -7.41 5.66 6.76
C LEU A 66 -7.73 4.69 7.92
N ALA A 67 -8.88 4.86 8.56
CA ALA A 67 -9.31 4.00 9.65
C ALA A 67 -9.57 2.56 9.17
N GLY A 68 -10.24 2.38 8.03
CA GLY A 68 -10.50 1.06 7.46
C GLY A 68 -9.22 0.31 7.08
N THR A 69 -8.23 1.01 6.53
CA THR A 69 -6.92 0.42 6.19
C THR A 69 -6.14 0.04 7.44
N VAL A 70 -6.07 0.91 8.45
CA VAL A 70 -5.42 0.59 9.73
C VAL A 70 -6.08 -0.62 10.39
N LEU A 71 -7.42 -0.63 10.45
CA LEU A 71 -8.17 -1.73 11.03
C LEU A 71 -7.95 -3.05 10.26
N TYR A 72 -7.90 -3.00 8.93
CA TYR A 72 -7.61 -4.16 8.10
C TYR A 72 -6.24 -4.76 8.38
N PHE A 73 -5.19 -3.93 8.50
CA PHE A 73 -3.85 -4.41 8.82
C PHE A 73 -3.71 -4.93 10.26
N ILE A 74 -4.47 -4.41 11.22
CA ILE A 74 -4.50 -4.94 12.59
C ILE A 74 -5.28 -6.27 12.64
N ALA A 75 -6.37 -6.36 11.88
CA ALA A 75 -7.21 -7.56 11.86
C ALA A 75 -6.53 -8.75 11.19
N MET A 76 -5.72 -8.54 10.14
CA MET A 76 -5.07 -9.63 9.40
C MET A 76 -4.21 -10.54 10.29
N PRO A 77 -3.23 -10.04 11.07
CA PRO A 77 -2.45 -10.89 11.98
C PRO A 77 -3.33 -11.55 13.04
N TRP A 78 -4.29 -10.80 13.59
CA TRP A 78 -5.17 -11.33 14.64
C TRP A 78 -6.03 -12.51 14.15
N VAL A 79 -6.54 -12.45 12.91
CA VAL A 79 -7.27 -13.57 12.30
C VAL A 79 -6.32 -14.66 11.80
N GLY A 80 -5.14 -14.27 11.31
CA GLY A 80 -4.07 -15.17 10.87
C GLY A 80 -3.56 -16.08 11.99
N ASP A 81 -3.49 -15.58 13.23
CA ASP A 81 -3.12 -16.36 14.42
C ASP A 81 -4.08 -17.54 14.68
N PHE A 82 -5.36 -17.40 14.31
CA PHE A 82 -6.33 -18.51 14.41
C PHE A 82 -6.20 -19.54 13.28
N TYR A 83 -5.66 -19.14 12.12
CA TYR A 83 -5.53 -19.97 10.92
C TYR A 83 -4.11 -19.89 10.33
N PRO A 84 -3.08 -20.35 11.05
CA PRO A 84 -1.68 -20.15 10.67
C PRO A 84 -1.35 -20.81 9.32
N ASN A 85 -0.58 -20.10 8.49
CA ASN A 85 -0.05 -20.56 7.19
C ASN A 85 -1.08 -20.98 6.13
N THR A 86 -2.35 -20.57 6.26
CA THR A 86 -3.41 -20.91 5.29
C THR A 86 -3.81 -19.75 4.37
N GLY A 87 -3.28 -18.54 4.60
CA GLY A 87 -3.69 -17.32 3.89
C GLY A 87 -5.16 -16.92 4.11
N LEU A 88 -5.87 -17.59 5.02
CA LEU A 88 -7.28 -17.31 5.33
C LEU A 88 -7.46 -15.98 6.07
N GLY A 89 -6.44 -15.53 6.83
CA GLY A 89 -6.41 -14.22 7.47
C GLY A 89 -6.63 -13.10 6.45
N PHE A 90 -5.84 -13.08 5.39
CA PHE A 90 -6.04 -12.20 4.24
C PHE A 90 -7.44 -12.30 3.64
N TYR A 91 -7.93 -13.51 3.33
CA TYR A 91 -9.21 -13.71 2.65
C TYR A 91 -10.40 -13.18 3.47
N ILE A 92 -10.48 -13.59 4.74
CA ILE A 92 -11.59 -13.23 5.64
C ILE A 92 -11.58 -11.73 5.95
N CYS A 93 -10.41 -11.12 6.15
CA CYS A 93 -10.30 -9.69 6.41
C CYS A 93 -10.55 -8.84 5.16
N SER A 94 -10.22 -9.35 3.97
CA SER A 94 -10.37 -8.62 2.71
C SER A 94 -11.83 -8.43 2.30
N ILE A 95 -12.72 -9.40 2.59
CA ILE A 95 -14.15 -9.32 2.26
C ILE A 95 -14.82 -8.09 2.91
N PRO A 96 -14.82 -7.93 4.26
CA PRO A 96 -15.45 -6.77 4.90
C PRO A 96 -14.72 -5.48 4.55
N TYR A 97 -13.40 -5.51 4.38
CA TYR A 97 -12.61 -4.33 3.98
C TYR A 97 -13.01 -3.83 2.59
N LEU A 98 -13.00 -4.70 1.56
CA LEU A 98 -13.38 -4.32 0.20
C LEU A 98 -14.83 -3.90 0.11
N PHE A 99 -15.72 -4.54 0.87
CA PHE A 99 -17.11 -4.13 0.94
C PHE A 99 -17.25 -2.73 1.54
N ALA A 100 -16.63 -2.49 2.70
CA ALA A 100 -16.64 -1.18 3.34
C ALA A 100 -16.06 -0.08 2.45
N MET A 101 -14.95 -0.34 1.75
CA MET A 101 -14.35 0.60 0.81
C MET A 101 -15.27 0.86 -0.40
N SER A 102 -15.84 -0.20 -0.98
CA SER A 102 -16.79 -0.07 -2.08
C SER A 102 -17.99 0.79 -1.68
N VAL A 103 -18.52 0.61 -0.47
CA VAL A 103 -19.64 1.41 0.08
C VAL A 103 -19.23 2.86 0.39
N LEU A 104 -18.02 3.06 0.92
CA LEU A 104 -17.50 4.38 1.26
C LEU A 104 -17.35 5.28 0.02
N TYR A 105 -16.93 4.69 -1.10
CA TYR A 105 -16.75 5.40 -2.36
C TYR A 105 -17.99 5.44 -3.26
N LEU A 106 -19.00 4.62 -2.95
CA LEU A 106 -20.24 4.57 -3.72
C LEU A 106 -20.96 5.92 -3.68
N GLN A 107 -21.18 6.52 -4.85
CA GLN A 107 -21.92 7.78 -4.96
C GLN A 107 -23.44 7.57 -4.83
N GLN A 108 -23.95 6.41 -5.28
CA GLN A 108 -25.37 6.05 -5.22
C GLN A 108 -25.56 4.73 -4.48
N ARG A 109 -26.29 4.74 -3.36
CA ARG A 109 -26.50 3.57 -2.49
C ARG A 109 -27.76 2.79 -2.86
N ASP A 110 -27.99 2.56 -4.14
CA ASP A 110 -29.09 1.72 -4.57
C ASP A 110 -28.81 0.25 -4.27
N LYS A 111 -29.87 -0.53 -4.04
CA LYS A 111 -29.79 -1.96 -3.74
C LYS A 111 -28.96 -2.72 -4.78
N ARG A 112 -29.04 -2.34 -6.06
CA ARG A 112 -28.25 -2.94 -7.15
C ARG A 112 -26.76 -2.68 -6.99
N HIS A 113 -26.37 -1.44 -6.69
CA HIS A 113 -24.97 -1.06 -6.53
C HIS A 113 -24.34 -1.68 -5.27
N LEU A 114 -25.11 -1.77 -4.19
CA LEU A 114 -24.69 -2.50 -2.98
C LEU A 114 -24.51 -4.01 -3.24
N LEU A 115 -25.38 -4.62 -4.04
CA LEU A 115 -25.26 -6.03 -4.42
C LEU A 115 -24.01 -6.27 -5.27
N ILE A 116 -23.74 -5.40 -6.25
CA ILE A 116 -22.51 -5.46 -7.06
C ILE A 116 -21.26 -5.30 -6.18
N ALA A 117 -21.28 -4.35 -5.25
CA ALA A 117 -20.19 -4.16 -4.29
C ALA A 117 -19.97 -5.42 -3.42
N GLY A 118 -21.04 -6.05 -2.94
CA GLY A 118 -20.98 -7.30 -2.19
C GLY A 118 -20.40 -8.45 -3.01
N LEU A 119 -20.86 -8.63 -4.24
CA LEU A 119 -20.32 -9.64 -5.15
C LEU A 119 -18.84 -9.40 -5.44
N ASN A 120 -18.44 -8.16 -5.70
CA ASN A 120 -17.03 -7.83 -5.96
C ASN A 120 -16.15 -8.08 -4.73
N ALA A 121 -16.63 -7.72 -3.54
CA ALA A 121 -15.93 -7.95 -2.28
C ALA A 121 -15.76 -9.45 -1.95
N LEU A 122 -16.56 -10.34 -2.55
CA LEU A 122 -16.40 -11.79 -2.43
C LEU A 122 -15.51 -12.35 -3.54
N ILE A 123 -15.82 -12.03 -4.80
CA ILE A 123 -15.17 -12.62 -5.97
C ILE A 123 -13.70 -12.20 -6.04
N ALA A 124 -13.39 -10.91 -5.87
CA ALA A 124 -12.02 -10.43 -6.04
C ALA A 124 -11.04 -11.05 -5.02
N PRO A 125 -11.32 -11.06 -3.70
CA PRO A 125 -10.47 -11.76 -2.74
C PRO A 125 -10.40 -13.26 -2.96
N SER A 126 -11.51 -13.90 -3.38
CA SER A 126 -11.53 -15.35 -3.65
C SER A 126 -10.56 -15.71 -4.76
N VAL A 127 -10.57 -14.96 -5.86
CA VAL A 127 -9.67 -15.19 -7.01
C VAL A 127 -8.21 -14.93 -6.62
N VAL A 128 -7.94 -13.84 -5.88
CA VAL A 128 -6.59 -13.51 -5.43
C VAL A 128 -6.05 -14.57 -4.47
N TRP A 129 -6.86 -14.99 -3.49
CA TRP A 129 -6.49 -16.04 -2.55
C TRP A 129 -6.22 -17.37 -3.27
N TYR A 130 -7.09 -17.76 -4.20
CA TYR A 130 -6.90 -18.98 -5.00
C TYR A 130 -5.60 -18.93 -5.81
N LEU A 131 -5.34 -17.82 -6.51
CA LEU A 131 -4.10 -17.68 -7.28
C LEU A 131 -2.86 -17.72 -6.38
N LEU A 132 -2.84 -16.98 -5.27
CA LEU A 132 -1.66 -16.89 -4.44
C LEU A 132 -1.41 -18.18 -3.63
N SER A 133 -2.46 -18.76 -3.07
CA SER A 133 -2.36 -19.97 -2.25
C SER A 133 -2.18 -21.22 -3.09
N GLU A 134 -2.99 -21.42 -4.14
CA GLU A 134 -3.02 -22.69 -4.87
C GLU A 134 -2.08 -22.67 -6.08
N LEU A 135 -2.08 -21.57 -6.86
CA LEU A 135 -1.26 -21.50 -8.08
C LEU A 135 0.20 -21.15 -7.79
N PHE A 136 0.45 -20.29 -6.81
CA PHE A 136 1.80 -19.83 -6.47
C PHE A 136 2.37 -20.43 -5.18
N ASN A 137 1.57 -21.13 -4.38
CA ASN A 137 1.97 -21.72 -3.09
C ASN A 137 2.64 -20.69 -2.15
N ILE A 138 2.15 -19.45 -2.21
CA ILE A 138 2.61 -18.34 -1.37
C ILE A 138 1.56 -18.13 -0.28
N SER A 139 1.93 -18.45 0.97
CA SER A 139 1.12 -18.09 2.13
C SER A 139 1.23 -16.59 2.35
N LEU A 140 0.14 -15.87 2.07
CA LEU A 140 -0.02 -14.48 2.52
C LEU A 140 -0.18 -14.47 4.05
N PRO A 141 0.32 -13.40 4.73
CA PRO A 141 0.11 -13.20 6.16
C PRO A 141 -1.38 -13.09 6.53
#